data_AF-A0A7X0ABP5-F1
#
_entry.id   AF-A0A7X0ABP5-F1
#
_cell.length_a   1.000
_cell.length_b   1.000
_cell.length_c   1.000
_cell.angle_alpha   90.00
_cell.angle_beta   90.00
_cell.angle_gamma   90.00
#
_symmetry.space_group_name_H-M   'P 1'
#
loop_
_entity.id
_entity.type
_entity.pdbx_description
1 polymer ?
#
loop_
_entity_poly.entity_id
_entity_poly.type
_entity_poly.pdbx_seq_one_letter_code
_entity_poly.pdbx_strand_id
1 'polypeptide(L)'
;MQVLDVIAGFSISGIKQNICKFAARADQEKILFSMKEQLFTLITALKKGSIAFNEVIAFIETYYQHQPTAFKNGDAYNEATQNQGSARVFAFAQINNLSAEDTLYLFAEHYQSVLATPDATDHQNIRQFMAYGWPGIVFEGMALVVK
;
A
#
# COMPACT_ATOMS: atom_id res chain seq x y z
N MET A 1 -9.84 -7.99 56.52
CA MET A 1 -10.27 -7.11 55.42
C MET A 1 -9.34 -7.37 54.25
N GLN A 2 -9.87 -7.95 53.17
CA GLN A 2 -9.14 -8.52 52.04
C GLN A 2 -8.48 -7.44 51.18
N VAL A 3 -7.19 -7.58 50.86
CA VAL A 3 -6.56 -6.96 49.69
C VAL A 3 -5.47 -7.89 49.13
N LEU A 4 -5.76 -9.15 48.87
CA LEU A 4 -4.79 -10.09 48.29
C LEU A 4 -5.48 -11.20 47.48
N ASP A 5 -6.41 -10.87 46.57
CA ASP A 5 -7.01 -11.88 45.68
C ASP A 5 -7.38 -11.29 44.31
N VAL A 6 -6.38 -11.04 43.43
CA VAL A 6 -6.64 -10.90 41.97
C VAL A 6 -5.59 -11.59 41.08
N ILE A 7 -4.51 -12.17 41.61
CA ILE A 7 -3.43 -12.73 40.75
C ILE A 7 -3.29 -14.26 40.87
N ALA A 8 -4.42 -14.98 40.97
CA ALA A 8 -4.46 -16.44 40.91
C ALA A 8 -5.23 -16.89 39.68
N GLY A 9 -4.56 -16.96 38.52
CA GLY A 9 -5.20 -17.48 37.30
C GLY A 9 -4.33 -17.49 36.04
N PHE A 10 -3.23 -16.74 36.00
CA PHE A 10 -2.35 -16.72 34.84
C PHE A 10 -1.12 -17.60 35.05
N SER A 11 -1.03 -18.69 34.27
CA SER A 11 0.22 -19.45 34.14
C SER A 11 1.35 -18.52 33.68
N ILE A 12 2.56 -18.71 34.21
CA ILE A 12 3.77 -17.98 33.80
C ILE A 12 3.95 -18.03 32.26
N SER A 13 3.52 -19.13 31.62
CA SER A 13 3.48 -19.28 30.17
C SER A 13 2.48 -18.32 29.49
N GLY A 14 1.30 -18.14 30.08
CA GLY A 14 0.28 -17.20 29.61
C GLY A 14 0.69 -15.73 29.80
N ILE A 15 1.40 -15.40 30.89
CA ILE A 15 1.95 -14.05 31.11
C ILE A 15 3.02 -13.73 30.05
N LYS A 16 3.95 -14.66 29.79
CA LYS A 16 4.97 -14.50 28.73
C LYS A 16 4.37 -14.36 27.34
N GLN A 17 3.38 -15.18 26.98
CA GLN A 17 2.68 -15.08 25.70
C GLN A 17 1.98 -13.74 25.51
N ASN A 18 1.31 -13.24 26.56
CA ASN A 18 0.65 -11.94 26.50
C ASN A 18 1.66 -10.80 26.35
N ILE A 19 2.75 -10.80 27.13
CA ILE A 19 3.82 -9.79 27.01
C ILE A 19 4.43 -9.79 25.60
N CYS A 20 4.72 -10.97 25.01
CA CYS A 20 5.23 -11.08 23.64
C CYS A 20 4.24 -10.54 22.60
N LYS A 21 2.93 -10.80 22.76
CA LYS A 21 1.89 -10.26 21.87
C LYS A 21 1.77 -8.74 21.97
N PHE A 22 1.87 -8.18 23.18
CA PHE A 22 1.85 -6.73 23.37
C PHE A 22 3.08 -6.05 22.78
N ALA A 23 4.28 -6.63 22.95
CA ALA A 23 5.50 -6.12 22.34
C ALA A 23 5.43 -6.17 20.80
N ALA A 24 5.02 -7.30 20.21
CA ALA A 24 4.87 -7.43 18.76
C ALA A 24 3.86 -6.42 18.17
N ARG A 25 2.77 -6.15 18.88
CA ARG A 25 1.79 -5.13 18.49
C ARG A 25 2.38 -3.72 18.51
N ALA A 26 3.15 -3.38 19.53
CA ALA A 26 3.81 -2.07 19.63
C ALA A 26 4.88 -1.88 18.55
N ASP A 27 5.62 -2.95 18.21
CA ASP A 27 6.60 -2.93 17.12
C ASP A 27 5.94 -2.71 15.76
N GLN A 28 4.80 -3.36 15.49
CA GLN A 28 4.03 -3.13 14.26
C GLN A 28 3.45 -1.72 14.18
N GLU A 29 2.93 -1.17 15.28
CA GLU A 29 2.43 0.22 15.33
C GLU A 29 3.56 1.23 15.05
N LYS A 30 4.78 0.97 15.54
CA LYS A 30 5.96 1.80 15.27
C LYS A 30 6.41 1.72 13.81
N ILE A 31 6.41 0.53 13.21
CA ILE A 31 6.73 0.34 11.79
C ILE A 31 5.72 1.09 10.91
N LEU A 32 4.42 0.95 11.21
CA LEU A 32 3.35 1.63 10.48
C LEU A 32 3.47 3.16 10.59
N PHE A 33 3.79 3.68 11.78
CA PHE A 33 4.03 5.10 11.99
C PHE A 33 5.22 5.61 11.16
N SER A 34 6.36 4.89 11.22
CA SER A 34 7.56 5.23 10.42
C SER A 34 7.29 5.20 8.92
N MET A 35 6.54 4.22 8.43
CA MET A 35 6.17 4.13 7.02
C MET A 35 5.33 5.33 6.57
N LYS A 36 4.37 5.79 7.39
CA LYS A 36 3.51 6.94 7.04
C LYS A 36 4.30 8.24 6.89
N GLU A 37 5.26 8.49 7.76
CA GLU A 37 6.16 9.65 7.65
C GLU A 37 6.99 9.59 6.35
N GLN A 38 7.51 8.42 6.01
CA GLN A 38 8.26 8.23 4.77
C GLN A 38 7.37 8.35 3.52
N LEU A 39 6.12 7.88 3.60
CA LEU A 39 5.16 8.00 2.51
C LEU A 39 4.84 9.46 2.18
N PHE A 40 4.65 10.30 3.20
CA PHE A 40 4.46 11.74 2.99
C PHE A 40 5.67 12.38 2.28
N THR A 41 6.88 12.00 2.70
CA THR A 41 8.13 12.46 2.08
C THR A 41 8.23 11.99 0.62
N LEU A 42 7.89 10.72 0.35
CA LEU A 42 7.91 10.12 -0.98
C LEU A 42 6.95 10.86 -1.93
N ILE A 43 5.70 11.08 -1.53
CA ILE A 43 4.70 11.80 -2.35
C ILE A 43 5.17 13.22 -2.64
N THR A 44 5.74 13.91 -1.65
CA THR A 44 6.29 15.26 -1.82
C THR A 44 7.42 15.29 -2.85
N ALA A 45 8.30 14.28 -2.85
CA ALA A 45 9.38 14.17 -3.82
C ALA A 45 8.89 13.79 -5.23
N LEU A 46 7.87 12.92 -5.33
CA LEU A 46 7.22 12.56 -6.60
C LEU A 46 6.55 13.76 -7.26
N LYS A 47 5.88 14.62 -6.49
CA LYS A 47 5.30 15.87 -7.00
C LYS A 47 6.34 16.84 -7.57
N LYS A 48 7.60 16.72 -7.14
CA LYS A 48 8.75 17.48 -7.70
C LYS A 48 9.41 16.77 -8.89
N GLY A 49 8.97 15.57 -9.25
CA GLY A 49 9.51 14.79 -10.36
C GLY A 49 10.92 14.25 -10.13
N SER A 50 11.31 14.03 -8.88
CA SER A 50 12.70 13.65 -8.53
C SER A 50 12.91 12.16 -8.21
N ILE A 51 11.86 11.34 -8.35
CA ILE A 51 11.85 9.92 -7.94
C ILE A 51 11.39 9.09 -9.14
N ALA A 52 12.10 7.98 -9.42
CA ALA A 52 11.71 7.05 -10.47
C ALA A 52 10.66 6.04 -10.01
N PHE A 53 9.87 5.50 -10.94
CA PHE A 53 8.83 4.51 -10.65
C PHE A 53 9.37 3.27 -9.92
N ASN A 54 10.56 2.80 -10.30
CA ASN A 54 11.20 1.66 -9.64
C ASN A 54 11.52 1.92 -8.16
N GLU A 55 11.79 3.17 -7.77
CA GLU A 55 11.99 3.52 -6.36
C GLU A 55 10.68 3.47 -5.57
N VAL A 56 9.55 3.83 -6.21
CA VAL A 56 8.22 3.66 -5.61
C VAL A 56 7.92 2.18 -5.39
N ILE A 57 8.24 1.31 -6.36
CA ILE A 57 8.07 -0.14 -6.20
C ILE A 57 8.95 -0.67 -5.07
N ALA A 58 10.23 -0.27 -5.01
CA ALA A 58 11.14 -0.68 -3.93
C ALA A 58 10.64 -0.20 -2.55
N PHE A 59 10.07 1.00 -2.47
CA PHE A 59 9.45 1.49 -1.24
C PHE A 59 8.28 0.60 -0.80
N ILE A 60 7.36 0.26 -1.71
CA ILE A 60 6.23 -0.64 -1.40
C ILE A 60 6.76 -2.02 -0.96
N GLU A 61 7.75 -2.57 -1.67
CA GLU A 61 8.33 -3.88 -1.36
C GLU A 61 9.11 -3.90 -0.05
N THR A 62 9.48 -2.75 0.52
CA THR A 62 10.07 -2.70 1.88
C THR A 62 9.06 -3.11 2.95
N TYR A 63 7.79 -2.73 2.79
CA TYR A 63 6.75 -2.89 3.81
C TYR A 63 5.73 -3.98 3.48
N TYR A 64 5.61 -4.38 2.22
CA TYR A 64 4.60 -5.31 1.76
C TYR A 64 5.21 -6.45 0.96
N GLN A 65 4.59 -7.63 1.07
CA GLN A 65 4.79 -8.74 0.16
C GLN A 65 3.73 -8.69 -0.93
N HIS A 66 4.18 -8.70 -2.19
CA HIS A 66 3.29 -8.77 -3.35
C HIS A 66 2.72 -10.18 -3.54
N GLN A 67 1.43 -10.26 -3.76
CA GLN A 67 0.72 -11.46 -4.19
C GLN A 67 0.10 -11.18 -5.55
N PRO A 68 0.55 -11.84 -6.63
CA PRO A 68 -0.02 -11.64 -7.95
C PRO A 68 -1.52 -11.88 -7.94
N THR A 69 -2.27 -10.87 -8.38
CA THR A 69 -3.74 -10.90 -8.37
C THR A 69 -4.29 -10.16 -9.57
N ALA A 70 -5.45 -10.62 -10.04
CA ALA A 70 -6.18 -9.95 -11.10
C ALA A 70 -6.92 -8.73 -10.53
N PHE A 71 -7.09 -7.71 -11.38
CA PHE A 71 -7.87 -6.54 -11.02
C PHE A 71 -8.49 -5.86 -12.23
N LYS A 72 -9.66 -5.28 -12.00
CA LYS A 72 -10.34 -4.38 -12.93
C LYS A 72 -9.96 -2.94 -12.61
N ASN A 73 -9.81 -2.13 -13.66
CA ASN A 73 -9.57 -0.69 -13.60
C ASN A 73 -10.36 -0.01 -14.71
N GLY A 74 -11.54 0.50 -14.37
CA GLY A 74 -12.45 1.03 -15.38
C GLY A 74 -12.89 -0.07 -16.33
N ASP A 75 -12.63 0.09 -17.62
CA ASP A 75 -12.93 -0.91 -18.65
C ASP A 75 -11.81 -1.95 -18.83
N ALA A 76 -10.63 -1.70 -18.25
CA ALA A 76 -9.50 -2.61 -18.37
C ALA A 76 -9.59 -3.75 -17.34
N TYR A 77 -9.36 -4.97 -17.81
CA TYR A 77 -9.14 -6.15 -16.98
C TYR A 77 -7.67 -6.56 -17.06
N ASN A 78 -7.03 -6.75 -15.91
CA ASN A 78 -5.63 -7.14 -15.80
C ASN A 78 -5.55 -8.51 -15.14
N GLU A 79 -4.94 -9.47 -15.81
CA GLU A 79 -4.68 -10.79 -15.23
C GLU A 79 -3.60 -10.73 -14.13
N ALA A 80 -3.54 -11.76 -13.29
CA ALA A 80 -2.52 -11.89 -12.24
C ALA A 80 -1.08 -11.91 -12.78
N THR A 81 -0.88 -12.19 -14.07
CA THR A 81 0.42 -12.19 -14.75
C THR A 81 0.77 -10.86 -15.40
N GLN A 82 -0.16 -9.89 -15.42
CA GLN A 82 -0.04 -8.65 -16.17
C GLN A 82 -0.07 -7.43 -15.26
N ASN A 83 0.64 -6.37 -15.64
CA ASN A 83 0.57 -5.04 -15.02
C ASN A 83 0.68 -5.05 -13.48
N GLN A 84 1.51 -5.96 -12.96
CA GLN A 84 1.64 -6.17 -11.52
C GLN A 84 2.34 -4.99 -10.80
N GLY A 85 3.00 -4.09 -11.54
CA GLY A 85 3.42 -2.79 -11.02
C GLY A 85 2.24 -1.89 -10.67
N SER A 86 1.23 -1.80 -11.56
CA SER A 86 -0.02 -1.07 -11.29
C SER A 86 -0.81 -1.70 -10.15
N ALA A 87 -0.88 -3.04 -10.11
CA ALA A 87 -1.54 -3.76 -9.01
C ALA A 87 -0.94 -3.39 -7.65
N ARG A 88 0.41 -3.37 -7.53
CA ARG A 88 1.11 -2.92 -6.31
C ARG A 88 0.74 -1.49 -5.92
N VAL A 89 0.80 -0.55 -6.88
CA VAL A 89 0.52 0.87 -6.61
C VAL A 89 -0.91 1.08 -6.13
N PHE A 90 -1.90 0.54 -6.86
CA PHE A 90 -3.29 0.73 -6.49
C PHE A 90 -3.62 0.08 -5.14
N ALA A 91 -3.14 -1.13 -4.89
CA ALA A 91 -3.36 -1.78 -3.60
C ALA A 91 -2.68 -1.02 -2.45
N PHE A 92 -1.44 -0.58 -2.65
CA PHE A 92 -0.72 0.22 -1.66
C PHE A 92 -1.46 1.52 -1.35
N ALA A 93 -1.94 2.21 -2.38
CA ALA A 93 -2.69 3.44 -2.24
C ALA A 93 -4.05 3.23 -1.55
N GLN A 94 -4.77 2.14 -1.84
CA GLN A 94 -6.01 1.79 -1.13
C GLN A 94 -5.76 1.52 0.36
N ILE A 95 -4.74 0.70 0.68
CA ILE A 95 -4.39 0.36 2.07
C ILE A 95 -4.04 1.63 2.87
N ASN A 96 -3.39 2.60 2.23
CA ASN A 96 -2.98 3.85 2.86
C ASN A 96 -3.98 5.01 2.70
N ASN A 97 -5.17 4.73 2.16
CA ASN A 97 -6.24 5.72 1.94
C ASN A 97 -5.78 6.96 1.18
N LEU A 98 -4.96 6.78 0.14
CA LEU A 98 -4.48 7.89 -0.68
C LEU A 98 -5.60 8.46 -1.56
N SER A 99 -5.52 9.76 -1.83
CA SER A 99 -6.36 10.41 -2.82
C SER A 99 -6.07 9.85 -4.22
N ALA A 100 -7.02 9.99 -5.14
CA ALA A 100 -6.78 9.59 -6.54
C ALA A 100 -5.60 10.37 -7.15
N GLU A 101 -5.45 11.66 -6.80
CA GLU A 101 -4.34 12.49 -7.26
C GLU A 101 -2.99 12.00 -6.73
N ASP A 102 -2.86 11.77 -5.42
CA ASP A 102 -1.61 11.27 -4.84
C ASP A 102 -1.26 9.88 -5.37
N THR A 103 -2.28 9.06 -5.68
CA THR A 103 -2.09 7.74 -6.30
C THR A 103 -1.51 7.85 -7.70
N LEU A 104 -1.96 8.83 -8.51
CA LEU A 104 -1.38 9.07 -9.83
C LEU A 104 0.10 9.47 -9.74
N TYR A 105 0.47 10.27 -8.73
CA TYR A 105 1.88 10.61 -8.50
C TYR A 105 2.77 9.41 -8.19
N LEU A 106 2.24 8.32 -7.62
CA LEU A 106 3.01 7.08 -7.41
C LEU A 106 3.46 6.40 -8.71
N PHE A 107 2.88 6.75 -9.85
CA PHE A 107 3.34 6.27 -11.16
C PHE A 107 4.53 7.08 -11.73
N ALA A 108 5.01 8.11 -11.01
CA ALA A 108 6.24 8.84 -11.31
C ALA A 108 6.36 9.29 -12.78
N GLU A 109 7.46 8.96 -13.46
CA GLU A 109 7.71 9.31 -14.86
C GLU A 109 6.62 8.79 -15.83
N HIS A 110 5.94 7.69 -15.51
CA HIS A 110 4.86 7.16 -16.35
C HIS A 110 3.62 8.06 -16.31
N TYR A 111 3.29 8.64 -15.16
CA TYR A 111 2.20 9.61 -15.08
C TYR A 111 2.54 10.90 -15.84
N GLN A 112 3.78 11.36 -15.73
CA GLN A 112 4.25 12.53 -16.50
C GLN A 112 4.18 12.27 -18.02
N SER A 113 4.56 11.08 -18.48
CA SER A 113 4.44 10.68 -19.89
C SER A 113 2.99 10.77 -20.38
N VAL A 114 2.05 10.26 -19.58
CA VAL A 114 0.61 10.30 -19.90
C VAL A 114 0.10 11.74 -20.00
N LEU A 115 0.50 12.63 -19.08
CA LEU A 115 0.13 14.04 -19.12
C LEU A 115 0.72 14.76 -20.35
N ALA A 116 1.94 14.41 -20.75
CA ALA A 116 2.60 14.98 -21.92
C ALA A 116 2.01 14.48 -23.25
N THR A 117 1.31 13.34 -23.24
CA THR A 117 0.78 12.69 -24.44
C THR A 117 -0.72 12.35 -24.28
N PRO A 118 -1.61 13.34 -24.23
CA PRO A 118 -3.03 13.12 -23.93
C PRO A 118 -3.72 12.16 -24.90
N ASP A 119 -3.32 12.16 -26.17
CA ASP A 119 -3.92 11.34 -27.23
C ASP A 119 -3.26 9.95 -27.42
N ALA A 120 -2.21 9.64 -26.65
CA ALA A 120 -1.54 8.34 -26.74
C ALA A 120 -2.34 7.23 -26.04
N THR A 121 -2.00 5.98 -26.38
CA THR A 121 -2.65 4.77 -25.84
C THR A 121 -1.70 3.95 -24.96
N ASP A 122 -0.59 4.53 -24.51
CA ASP A 122 0.31 3.91 -23.54
C ASP A 122 -0.29 3.95 -22.12
N HIS A 123 0.32 3.19 -21.20
CA HIS A 123 -0.01 3.22 -19.77
C HIS A 123 -1.51 3.15 -19.44
N GLN A 124 -2.23 2.21 -20.06
CA GLN A 124 -3.70 2.12 -19.98
C GLN A 124 -4.24 2.17 -18.55
N ASN A 125 -3.56 1.56 -17.57
CA ASN A 125 -4.02 1.62 -16.17
C ASN A 125 -4.01 3.05 -15.58
N ILE A 126 -3.05 3.90 -15.95
CA ILE A 126 -3.02 5.30 -15.50
C ILE A 126 -4.19 6.06 -16.13
N ARG A 127 -4.40 5.90 -17.44
CA ARG A 127 -5.48 6.57 -18.19
C ARG A 127 -6.87 6.14 -17.70
N GLN A 128 -7.08 4.84 -17.50
CA GLN A 128 -8.32 4.30 -16.93
C GLN A 128 -8.57 4.86 -15.53
N PHE A 129 -7.55 4.94 -14.68
CA PHE A 129 -7.70 5.49 -13.34
C PHE A 129 -7.99 7.00 -13.35
N MET A 130 -7.42 7.76 -14.30
CA MET A 130 -7.78 9.18 -14.49
C MET A 130 -9.26 9.36 -14.89
N ALA A 131 -9.81 8.43 -15.68
CA ALA A 131 -11.19 8.50 -16.16
C ALA A 131 -12.22 8.02 -15.11
N TYR A 132 -11.92 6.93 -14.41
CA TYR A 132 -12.88 6.23 -13.54
C TYR A 132 -12.59 6.38 -12.04
N GLY A 133 -11.37 6.75 -11.67
CA GLY A 133 -10.92 6.86 -10.29
C GLY A 133 -11.07 5.56 -9.50
N TRP A 134 -11.15 5.71 -8.18
CA TRP A 134 -11.31 4.58 -7.25
C TRP A 134 -12.51 3.67 -7.51
N PRO A 135 -13.71 4.16 -7.90
CA PRO A 135 -14.83 3.30 -8.26
C PRO A 135 -14.53 2.29 -9.38
N GLY A 136 -13.55 2.60 -10.24
CA GLY A 136 -13.11 1.69 -11.30
C GLY A 136 -12.19 0.56 -10.84
N ILE A 137 -11.58 0.66 -9.66
CA ILE A 137 -10.61 -0.31 -9.14
C ILE A 137 -11.31 -1.40 -8.34
N VAL A 138 -11.22 -2.64 -8.82
CA VAL A 138 -11.73 -3.83 -8.13
C VAL A 138 -10.71 -4.94 -8.21
N PHE A 139 -10.16 -5.34 -7.07
CA PHE A 139 -9.26 -6.49 -6.97
C PHE A 139 -10.04 -7.79 -6.76
N GLU A 140 -9.61 -8.87 -7.40
CA GLU A 140 -10.18 -10.21 -7.18
C GLU A 140 -9.60 -10.91 -5.94
N GLY A 141 -8.48 -10.39 -5.42
CA GLY A 141 -7.83 -10.90 -4.21
C GLY A 141 -6.97 -9.84 -3.53
N MET A 142 -6.23 -10.25 -2.50
CA MET A 142 -5.28 -9.35 -1.85
C MET A 142 -4.01 -9.24 -2.68
N ALA A 143 -3.71 -8.04 -3.19
CA ALA A 143 -2.48 -7.81 -3.95
C ALA A 143 -1.25 -7.62 -3.05
N LEU A 144 -1.45 -7.11 -1.83
CA LEU A 144 -0.39 -6.81 -0.87
C LEU A 144 -0.73 -7.34 0.52
N VAL A 145 0.29 -7.87 1.19
CA VAL A 145 0.22 -8.26 2.61
C VAL A 145 1.33 -7.53 3.37
N VAL A 146 1.01 -6.93 4.51
CA VAL A 146 1.98 -6.24 5.37
C VAL A 146 3.02 -7.26 5.89
N LYS A 147 4.30 -6.86 5.88
CA LYS A 147 5.41 -7.65 6.43
C LYS A 147 5.53 -7.58 7.95
#